data_AF-A0A950DM75-F1
#
_entry.id   AF-A0A950DM75-F1
#
_cell.length_a   1.000
_cell.length_b   1.000
_cell.length_c   1.000
_cell.angle_alpha   90.00
_cell.angle_beta   90.00
_cell.angle_gamma   90.00
#
_symmetry.space_group_name_H-M   'P 1'
#
loop_
_entity.id
_entity.type
_entity.pdbx_description
1 polymer ?
#
loop_
_entity_poly.entity_id
_entity_poly.type
_entity_poly.pdbx_seq_one_letter_code
_entity_poly.pdbx_strand_id
1 'polypeptide(L)'
;MPSFQLWRERDSALKWHLSTSIAESKQLSRIERRVLLFLFAYYDRTRARIEYPGHQSFASRHHIQPDQLQSALLSLERAGFVKPQPAPTNLWAYLPNALLLQEAYDRARTASPELFEVL
;
A
#
# COMPACT_ATOMS: atom_id res chain seq x y z
N MET A 1 -8.07 10.62 -26.73
CA MET A 1 -7.90 10.59 -25.26
C MET A 1 -7.17 9.31 -24.82
N PRO A 2 -5.88 9.11 -25.17
CA PRO A 2 -5.14 7.89 -24.83
C PRO A 2 -4.56 7.91 -23.39
N SER A 3 -4.36 9.11 -22.82
CA SER A 3 -3.65 9.33 -21.56
C SER A 3 -4.35 8.74 -20.33
N PHE A 4 -5.69 8.76 -20.29
CA PHE A 4 -6.45 8.28 -19.13
C PHE A 4 -6.47 6.75 -19.04
N GLN A 5 -6.58 6.07 -20.17
CA GLN A 5 -6.56 4.61 -20.23
C GLN A 5 -5.17 4.06 -19.86
N LEU A 6 -4.12 4.68 -20.42
CA LEU A 6 -2.73 4.33 -20.16
C LEU A 6 -2.35 4.60 -18.69
N TRP A 7 -2.89 5.66 -18.09
CA TRP A 7 -2.76 5.91 -16.64
C TRP A 7 -3.38 4.81 -15.78
N ARG A 8 -4.61 4.35 -16.12
CA ARG A 8 -5.27 3.26 -15.39
C ARG A 8 -4.48 1.95 -15.50
N GLU A 9 -3.99 1.62 -16.69
CA GLU A 9 -3.21 0.40 -16.92
C GLU A 9 -1.90 0.40 -16.13
N ARG A 10 -1.20 1.54 -16.07
CA ARG A 10 -0.02 1.73 -15.20
C ARG A 10 -0.33 1.51 -13.73
N ASP A 11 -1.43 2.09 -13.22
CA ASP A 11 -1.83 1.96 -11.82
C ASP A 11 -2.21 0.51 -11.47
N SER A 12 -2.93 -0.17 -12.36
CA SER A 12 -3.26 -1.59 -12.23
C SER A 12 -2.02 -2.48 -12.21
N ALA A 13 -1.05 -2.26 -13.11
CA ALA A 13 0.20 -3.02 -13.14
C ALA A 13 0.98 -2.85 -11.83
N LEU A 14 1.11 -1.62 -11.33
CA LEU A 14 1.77 -1.33 -10.07
C LEU A 14 1.10 -2.01 -8.87
N LYS A 15 -0.22 -1.91 -8.77
CA LYS A 15 -0.99 -2.58 -7.72
C LYS A 15 -0.81 -4.10 -7.78
N TRP A 16 -0.75 -4.67 -8.98
CA TRP A 16 -0.52 -6.11 -9.16
C TRP A 16 0.88 -6.54 -8.70
N HIS A 17 1.94 -5.87 -9.14
CA HIS A 17 3.33 -6.20 -8.73
C HIS A 17 3.58 -5.99 -7.25
N LEU A 18 2.98 -4.95 -6.68
CA LEU A 18 3.04 -4.70 -5.25
C LEU A 18 2.29 -5.78 -4.48
N SER A 19 1.12 -6.21 -4.98
CA SER A 19 0.32 -7.23 -4.32
C SER A 19 0.99 -8.60 -4.32
N THR A 20 1.60 -8.98 -5.45
CA THR A 20 2.37 -10.22 -5.59
C THR A 20 3.60 -10.20 -4.68
N SER A 21 4.37 -9.11 -4.68
CA SER A 21 5.55 -8.96 -3.82
C SER A 21 5.22 -9.09 -2.34
N ILE A 22 4.09 -8.50 -1.90
CA ILE A 22 3.63 -8.63 -0.52
C ILE A 22 3.13 -10.05 -0.25
N ALA A 23 2.35 -10.64 -1.17
CA ALA A 23 1.80 -11.98 -1.00
C ALA A 23 2.88 -13.05 -0.85
N GLU A 24 3.99 -12.93 -1.59
CA GLU A 24 5.12 -13.86 -1.59
C GLU A 24 6.13 -13.62 -0.47
N SER A 25 6.01 -12.50 0.27
CA SER A 25 6.94 -12.19 1.35
C SER A 25 6.88 -13.24 2.47
N LYS A 26 8.00 -13.92 2.69
CA LYS A 26 8.20 -14.87 3.80
C LYS A 26 8.44 -14.19 5.13
N GLN A 27 8.76 -12.89 5.12
CA GLN A 27 9.03 -12.09 6.32
C GLN A 27 7.76 -11.57 6.97
N LEU A 28 6.64 -11.58 6.26
CA LEU A 28 5.37 -11.05 6.72
C LEU A 28 4.39 -12.18 7.07
N SER A 29 3.81 -12.11 8.26
CA SER A 29 2.66 -12.91 8.65
C SER A 29 1.47 -12.67 7.71
N ARG A 30 0.49 -13.57 7.76
CA ARG A 30 -0.73 -13.43 6.96
C ARG A 30 -1.48 -12.13 7.23
N ILE A 31 -1.50 -11.67 8.48
CA ILE A 31 -2.20 -10.43 8.87
C ILE A 31 -1.43 -9.21 8.40
N GLU A 32 -0.11 -9.17 8.59
CA GLU A 32 0.73 -8.06 8.10
C GLU A 32 0.62 -7.89 6.58
N ARG A 33 0.65 -8.99 5.82
CA ARG A 33 0.41 -8.95 4.37
C ARG A 33 -0.92 -8.31 4.03
N ARG A 34 -2.01 -8.74 4.68
CA ARG A 34 -3.35 -8.17 4.47
C ARG A 34 -3.41 -6.70 4.83
N VAL A 35 -2.89 -6.33 6.01
CA VAL A 35 -2.89 -4.93 6.47
C VAL A 35 -2.13 -4.04 5.49
N LEU A 36 -0.93 -4.47 5.09
CA LEU A 36 -0.10 -3.72 4.14
C LEU A 36 -0.79 -3.55 2.79
N LEU A 37 -1.34 -4.64 2.22
CA LEU A 37 -2.13 -4.60 0.98
C LEU A 37 -3.30 -3.61 1.06
N PHE A 38 -4.05 -3.62 2.17
CA PHE A 38 -5.17 -2.72 2.34
C PHE A 38 -4.71 -1.27 2.50
N LEU A 39 -3.65 -0.99 3.26
CA LEU A 39 -3.08 0.36 3.37
C LEU A 39 -2.70 0.92 2.00
N PHE A 40 -2.16 0.08 1.11
CA PHE A 40 -1.90 0.47 -0.28
C PHE A 40 -3.16 0.85 -1.06
N ALA A 41 -4.27 0.16 -0.84
CA ALA A 41 -5.54 0.50 -1.48
C ALA A 41 -6.10 1.86 -1.02
N TYR A 42 -5.77 2.32 0.20
CA TYR A 42 -6.15 3.64 0.71
C TYR A 42 -5.15 4.75 0.34
N TYR A 43 -3.99 4.42 -0.23
CA TYR A 43 -2.95 5.40 -0.50
C TYR A 43 -3.18 6.09 -1.86
N ASP A 44 -3.40 7.41 -1.81
CA ASP A 44 -3.40 8.29 -2.97
C ASP A 44 -1.96 8.72 -3.29
N ARG A 45 -1.40 8.09 -4.33
CA ARG A 45 -0.06 8.36 -4.84
C ARG A 45 0.09 9.77 -5.39
N THR A 46 -0.96 10.33 -5.98
CA THR A 46 -0.95 11.66 -6.60
C THR A 46 -0.80 12.75 -5.56
N ARG A 47 -1.48 12.57 -4.41
CA ARG A 47 -1.46 13.53 -3.30
C ARG A 47 -0.46 13.18 -2.21
N ALA A 48 0.21 12.03 -2.33
CA ALA A 48 1.06 11.44 -1.31
C ALA A 48 0.38 11.39 0.08
N ARG A 49 -0.91 11.00 0.09
CA ARG A 49 -1.76 10.95 1.29
C ARG A 49 -2.50 9.63 1.37
N ILE A 50 -2.86 9.20 2.58
CA ILE A 50 -3.71 8.03 2.79
C ILE A 50 -5.09 8.45 3.29
N GLU A 51 -6.14 7.93 2.67
CA GLU A 51 -7.53 8.11 3.10
C GLU A 51 -7.87 7.07 4.17
N TYR A 52 -7.16 7.13 5.29
CA TYR A 52 -7.27 6.12 6.35
C TYR A 52 -8.51 6.38 7.24
N PRO A 53 -9.48 5.44 7.32
CA PRO A 53 -10.73 5.66 8.05
C PRO A 53 -10.62 5.52 9.57
N GLY A 54 -9.41 5.31 10.10
CA GLY A 54 -9.15 5.01 11.51
C GLY A 54 -9.09 3.51 11.80
N HIS A 55 -8.38 3.13 12.88
CA HIS A 55 -8.14 1.72 13.24
C HIS A 55 -9.43 0.91 13.34
N GLN A 56 -10.46 1.44 14.00
CA GLN A 56 -11.69 0.69 14.26
C GLN A 56 -12.52 0.45 12.99
N SER A 57 -12.73 1.48 12.18
CA SER A 57 -13.42 1.37 10.89
C SER A 57 -12.65 0.49 9.91
N PHE A 58 -11.32 0.60 9.88
CA PHE A 58 -10.46 -0.24 9.06
C PHE A 58 -10.54 -1.72 9.48
N ALA A 59 -10.40 -2.00 10.78
CA ALA A 59 -10.52 -3.35 11.35
C ALA A 59 -11.87 -3.98 11.01
N SER A 60 -12.97 -3.24 11.22
CA SER A 60 -14.33 -3.69 10.93
C SER A 60 -14.52 -3.99 9.44
N ARG A 61 -14.12 -3.06 8.55
CA ARG A 61 -14.30 -3.19 7.10
C ARG A 61 -13.52 -4.36 6.50
N HIS A 62 -12.36 -4.69 7.07
CA HIS A 62 -11.49 -5.75 6.56
C HIS A 62 -11.57 -7.05 7.36
N HIS A 63 -12.49 -7.13 8.33
CA HIS A 63 -12.66 -8.28 9.21
C HIS A 63 -11.34 -8.71 9.87
N ILE A 64 -10.63 -7.75 10.47
CA ILE A 64 -9.40 -7.96 11.23
C ILE A 64 -9.69 -7.60 12.68
N GLN A 65 -9.26 -8.42 13.64
CA GLN A 65 -9.43 -8.08 15.05
C GLN A 65 -8.60 -6.84 15.41
N PRO A 66 -9.11 -5.88 16.21
CA PRO A 66 -8.39 -4.65 16.54
C PRO A 66 -6.98 -4.89 17.12
N ASP A 67 -6.83 -5.87 18.01
CA ASP A 67 -5.54 -6.21 18.61
C ASP A 67 -4.55 -6.76 17.58
N GLN A 68 -5.03 -7.56 16.63
CA GLN A 68 -4.23 -8.08 15.53
C GLN A 68 -3.81 -6.97 14.57
N LEU A 69 -4.72 -6.03 14.28
CA LEU A 69 -4.42 -4.86 13.46
C LEU A 69 -3.33 -4.01 14.12
N GLN A 70 -3.47 -3.70 15.40
CA GLN A 70 -2.50 -2.89 16.13
C GLN A 70 -1.13 -3.56 16.17
N SER A 71 -1.07 -4.86 16.49
CA SER A 71 0.17 -5.63 16.49
C SER A 71 0.84 -5.64 15.11
N ALA A 72 0.07 -5.86 14.04
CA ALA A 72 0.57 -5.85 12.67
C ALA A 72 1.09 -4.47 12.25
N LEU A 73 0.38 -3.37 12.58
CA LEU A 73 0.81 -2.02 12.27
C LEU A 73 2.14 -1.67 12.95
N LEU A 74 2.28 -2.00 14.23
CA LEU A 74 3.53 -1.79 14.98
C LEU A 74 4.69 -2.62 14.43
N SER A 75 4.42 -3.87 14.04
CA SER A 75 5.44 -4.74 13.44
C SER A 75 5.90 -4.21 12.07
N LEU A 76 4.93 -3.83 11.22
CA LEU A 76 5.20 -3.22 9.91
C LEU A 76 5.96 -1.89 10.04
N GLU A 77 5.64 -1.08 11.04
CA GLU A 77 6.36 0.16 11.34
C GLU A 77 7.82 -0.12 11.74
N ARG A 78 8.03 -1.05 12.68
CA ARG A 78 9.37 -1.44 13.16
C ARG A 78 10.25 -2.00 12.04
N ALA A 79 9.64 -2.79 11.14
CA ALA A 79 10.32 -3.32 9.98
C ALA A 79 10.45 -2.32 8.83
N GLY A 80 9.92 -1.10 8.98
CA GLY A 80 10.07 -0.01 8.03
C GLY A 80 9.16 -0.10 6.80
N PHE A 81 8.15 -0.97 6.79
CA PHE A 81 7.20 -1.11 5.69
C PHE A 81 6.20 0.05 5.64
N VAL A 82 5.91 0.66 6.79
CA VAL A 82 5.00 1.79 6.91
C VAL A 82 5.61 2.87 7.80
N LYS A 83 5.12 4.11 7.66
CA LYS A 83 5.46 5.24 8.52
C LYS A 83 4.20 5.81 9.15
N PRO A 84 4.19 6.06 10.47
CA PRO A 84 3.08 6.74 11.10
C PRO A 84 2.98 8.18 10.58
N GLN A 85 1.77 8.61 10.25
CA GLN A 85 1.44 9.97 9.87
C GLN A 85 0.40 10.51 10.87
N PRO A 86 0.67 11.67 11.52
CA PRO A 86 -0.30 12.29 12.39
C PRO A 86 -1.51 12.74 11.56
N ALA A 87 -2.71 12.27 11.92
CA ALA A 87 -3.97 12.77 11.40
C ALA A 87 -4.55 13.84 12.36
N PRO A 88 -5.40 14.75 11.87
CA PRO A 88 -5.98 15.83 12.69
C PRO A 88 -6.96 15.33 13.75
N THR A 89 -7.56 14.15 13.57
CA THR A 89 -8.19 13.38 14.65
C THR A 89 -7.12 12.50 15.29
N ASN A 90 -7.15 12.25 16.62
CA ASN A 90 -6.20 11.47 17.44
C ASN A 90 -5.96 9.99 17.01
N LEU A 91 -5.89 9.74 15.72
CA LEU A 91 -5.74 8.47 15.03
C LEU A 91 -4.44 8.59 14.24
N TRP A 92 -3.53 7.65 14.46
CA TRP A 92 -2.36 7.52 13.61
C TRP A 92 -2.80 6.91 12.27
N ALA A 93 -2.52 7.59 11.17
CA ALA A 93 -2.57 6.97 9.85
C ALA A 93 -1.23 6.29 9.58
N TYR A 94 -1.21 5.27 8.72
CA TYR A 94 0.03 4.57 8.36
C TYR A 94 0.24 4.65 6.86
N LEU A 95 1.24 5.43 6.45
CA LEU A 95 1.64 5.54 5.07
C LEU A 95 2.54 4.38 4.68
N PRO A 96 2.31 3.72 3.54
CA PRO A 96 3.29 2.79 3.02
C PRO A 96 4.63 3.50 2.72
N ASN A 97 5.74 2.82 2.95
CA ASN A 97 7.06 3.40 2.73
C ASN A 97 7.29 3.70 1.23
N ALA A 98 7.80 4.90 0.94
CA ALA A 98 8.14 5.35 -0.40
C ALA A 98 9.14 4.43 -1.12
N LEU A 99 10.07 3.80 -0.39
CA LEU A 99 11.01 2.84 -1.00
C LEU A 99 10.30 1.58 -1.51
N LEU A 100 9.29 1.10 -0.78
CA LEU A 100 8.52 -0.07 -1.21
C LEU A 100 7.64 0.25 -2.43
N LEU A 101 7.10 1.46 -2.46
CA LEU A 101 6.40 2.00 -3.64
C LEU A 101 7.32 2.11 -4.86
N GLN A 102 8.56 2.56 -4.64
CA GLN A 102 9.56 2.70 -5.69
C GLN A 102 9.98 1.34 -6.24
N GLU A 103 10.25 0.35 -5.39
CA GLU A 103 10.58 -1.01 -5.84
C GLU A 103 9.44 -1.64 -6.66
N ALA A 104 8.19 -1.47 -6.22
CA ALA A 104 7.04 -1.95 -6.98
C ALA A 104 6.89 -1.24 -8.33
N TYR A 105 7.19 0.06 -8.37
CA TYR A 105 7.23 0.82 -9.62
C TYR A 105 8.31 0.30 -10.57
N ASP A 106 9.52 0.10 -10.08
CA ASP A 106 10.65 -0.36 -10.89
C ASP A 106 10.41 -1.78 -11.44
N ARG A 107 9.78 -2.67 -10.65
CA ARG A 107 9.35 -3.99 -11.11
C ARG A 107 8.26 -3.91 -12.18
N ALA A 108 7.24 -3.08 -11.97
CA ALA A 108 6.18 -2.89 -12.96
C ALA A 108 6.72 -2.30 -14.27
N ARG A 109 7.65 -1.34 -14.18
CA ARG A 109 8.34 -0.77 -15.33
C ARG A 109 9.17 -1.81 -16.09
N THR A 110 9.85 -2.70 -15.37
CA THR A 110 10.67 -3.75 -15.99
C THR A 110 9.82 -4.84 -16.64
N ALA A 111 8.68 -5.19 -16.04
CA ALA A 111 7.80 -6.24 -16.52
C ALA A 111 6.90 -5.80 -17.69
N SER A 112 6.55 -4.52 -17.74
CA SER A 112 5.68 -3.94 -18.77
C SER A 112 6.25 -2.62 -19.29
N PRO A 113 7.45 -2.61 -19.88
CA PRO A 113 8.13 -1.39 -20.34
C PRO A 113 7.25 -0.54 -21.28
N GLU A 114 6.47 -1.19 -22.14
CA GLU A 114 5.51 -0.55 -23.07
C GLU A 114 4.48 0.33 -22.36
N LEU A 115 4.11 0.01 -21.11
CA LEU A 115 3.21 0.85 -20.33
C LEU A 115 3.92 2.09 -19.82
N PHE A 116 5.23 2.05 -19.56
CA PHE A 116 5.98 3.11 -18.87
C PHE A 116 6.95 3.90 -19.76
N GLU A 117 7.19 3.44 -20.99
CA GLU A 117 7.86 4.23 -22.02
C GLU A 117 7.06 5.51 -22.27
N VAL A 118 7.78 6.63 -22.29
CA VAL A 118 7.23 7.96 -22.52
C VAL A 118 7.30 8.23 -24.02
N LEU A 119 6.15 8.59 -24.61
CA LEU A 119 6.09 9.52 -25.75
C LEU A 119 6.39 10.93 -25.25
#